data_AF-A0A0Q8LG85-F1
#
_entry.id   AF-A0A0Q8LG85-F1
#
_cell.length_a   1.000
_cell.length_b   1.000
_cell.length_c   1.000
_cell.angle_alpha   90.00
_cell.angle_beta   90.00
_cell.angle_gamma   90.00
#
_symmetry.space_group_name_H-M   'P 1'
#
loop_
_entity.id
_entity.type
_entity.pdbx_description
1 polymer ?
#
loop_
_entity_poly.entity_id
_entity_poly.type
_entity_poly.pdbx_seq_one_letter_code
_entity_poly.pdbx_strand_id
1 'polypeptide(L)'
;MATQVLLIVSGLTSVLTIGVEVFGIGAVTRYLDGLDYDIELLNAYDRVSLMSTVVSSMALVATGVLWLIWQYRAAKQVQGRTRRSPGWHVGSWLIPVVSFWFPYQNISDLWRATGRSRPAWQILWWLLWISSGTLIQVSSIIYNNAEVLEQFRDSMWASIAGEVLRVAAVPLAWMVVRGITRGLSRGTALPAPARWNADPGLPLGR
;
A
#
# COMPACT_ATOMS: atom_id res chain seq x y z
N MET A 1 12.03 -8.05 -4.67
CA MET A 1 11.86 -7.73 -6.11
C MET A 1 10.38 -7.68 -6.47
N ALA A 2 9.62 -8.79 -6.43
CA ALA A 2 8.21 -8.82 -6.86
C ALA A 2 7.30 -7.74 -6.21
N THR A 3 7.31 -7.61 -4.88
CA THR A 3 6.51 -6.58 -4.18
C THR A 3 6.86 -5.14 -4.59
N GLN A 4 8.12 -4.88 -4.95
CA GLN A 4 8.54 -3.53 -5.37
C GLN A 4 8.08 -3.19 -6.78
N VAL A 5 8.09 -4.18 -7.68
CA VAL A 5 7.57 -4.01 -9.05
C VAL A 5 6.07 -3.70 -8.98
N LEU A 6 5.33 -4.43 -8.15
CA LEU A 6 3.89 -4.20 -8.00
C LEU A 6 3.55 -2.84 -7.38
N LEU A 7 4.36 -2.30 -6.47
CA LEU A 7 4.18 -0.92 -5.99
C LEU A 7 4.34 0.11 -7.12
N ILE A 8 5.26 -0.11 -8.07
CA ILE A 8 5.43 0.75 -9.24
C ILE A 8 4.20 0.62 -10.16
N VAL A 9 3.75 -0.60 -10.42
CA VAL A 9 2.53 -0.84 -11.22
C VAL A 9 1.30 -0.20 -10.58
N SER A 10 1.15 -0.28 -9.25
CA SER A 10 0.10 0.43 -8.53
C SER A 10 0.22 1.96 -8.66
N GLY A 11 1.44 2.51 -8.64
CA GLY A 11 1.66 3.92 -8.93
C GLY A 11 1.26 4.32 -10.35
N LEU A 12 1.61 3.51 -11.36
CA LEU A 12 1.26 3.75 -12.76
C LEU A 12 -0.24 3.69 -13.00
N THR A 13 -0.93 2.72 -12.39
CA THR A 13 -2.40 2.62 -12.45
C THR A 13 -3.09 3.78 -11.75
N SER A 14 -2.52 4.30 -10.66
CA SER A 14 -3.01 5.53 -10.00
C SER A 14 -2.88 6.74 -10.93
N VAL A 15 -1.75 6.90 -11.63
CA VAL A 15 -1.54 7.97 -12.62
C VAL A 15 -2.50 7.85 -13.80
N LEU A 16 -2.71 6.63 -14.31
CA LEU A 16 -3.70 6.36 -15.35
C LEU A 16 -5.10 6.78 -14.89
N THR A 17 -5.49 6.39 -13.67
CA THR A 17 -6.78 6.74 -13.09
C THR A 17 -6.96 8.25 -13.02
N ILE A 18 -5.96 9.00 -12.53
CA ILE A 18 -5.99 10.47 -12.53
C ILE A 18 -6.24 11.03 -13.93
N GLY A 19 -5.56 10.51 -14.96
CA GLY A 19 -5.77 10.96 -16.34
C GLY A 19 -7.19 10.71 -16.85
N VAL A 20 -7.77 9.56 -16.49
CA VAL A 20 -9.16 9.21 -16.84
C VAL A 20 -10.17 10.14 -16.14
N GLU A 21 -9.96 10.43 -14.85
CA GLU A 21 -10.84 11.34 -14.11
C GLU A 21 -10.75 12.78 -14.61
N VAL A 22 -9.54 13.25 -14.97
CA VAL A 22 -9.37 14.58 -15.60
C VAL A 22 -10.11 14.65 -16.94
N PHE A 23 -10.07 13.58 -17.74
CA PHE A 23 -10.85 13.48 -18.96
C PHE A 23 -12.37 13.51 -18.67
N GLY A 24 -12.84 12.77 -17.68
CA GLY A 24 -14.24 12.74 -17.23
C GLY A 24 -14.75 14.11 -16.77
N ILE A 25 -13.98 14.83 -15.95
CA ILE A 25 -14.31 16.19 -15.50
C ILE A 25 -14.47 17.12 -16.70
N GLY A 26 -13.59 17.01 -17.70
CA GLY A 26 -13.67 17.79 -18.93
C GLY A 26 -14.92 17.47 -19.76
N ALA A 27 -15.30 16.19 -19.86
CA ALA A 27 -16.52 15.77 -20.57
C ALA A 27 -17.79 16.25 -19.85
N VAL A 28 -17.87 16.08 -18.53
CA VAL A 28 -19.01 16.53 -17.72
C VAL A 28 -19.16 18.05 -17.76
N THR A 29 -18.05 18.80 -17.67
CA THR A 29 -18.11 20.28 -17.67
C THR A 29 -18.63 20.81 -19.01
N ARG A 30 -18.17 20.28 -20.15
CA ARG A 30 -18.66 20.70 -21.47
C ARG A 30 -20.14 20.41 -21.67
N TYR A 31 -20.62 19.26 -21.18
CA TYR A 31 -22.04 18.92 -21.23
C TYR A 31 -22.88 19.90 -20.40
N LEU A 32 -22.42 20.23 -19.18
CA LEU A 32 -23.10 21.20 -18.30
C LEU A 32 -23.12 22.63 -18.89
N ASP A 33 -22.15 22.98 -19.72
CA ASP A 33 -22.10 24.27 -20.43
C ASP A 33 -23.04 24.35 -21.65
N GLY A 34 -23.84 23.31 -21.92
CA GLY A 34 -24.86 23.29 -22.98
C GLY A 34 -24.31 22.95 -24.37
N LEU A 35 -23.12 22.36 -24.45
CA LEU A 35 -22.54 21.86 -25.69
C LEU A 35 -23.09 20.44 -25.98
N ASP A 36 -24.38 20.37 -26.35
CA ASP A 36 -25.20 19.14 -26.49
C ASP A 36 -24.66 18.02 -27.41
N TYR A 37 -23.54 18.23 -28.12
CA TYR A 37 -22.92 17.24 -29.00
C TYR A 37 -22.00 16.21 -28.28
N ASP A 38 -21.80 16.34 -26.96
CA ASP A 38 -20.75 15.60 -26.22
C ASP A 38 -21.18 14.30 -25.53
N ILE A 39 -22.38 13.76 -25.81
CA ILE A 39 -22.81 12.43 -25.30
C ILE A 39 -21.81 11.33 -25.70
N GLU A 40 -21.16 11.46 -26.87
CA GLU A 40 -20.10 10.54 -27.29
C GLU A 40 -18.87 10.57 -26.36
N LEU A 41 -18.47 11.76 -25.87
CA LEU A 41 -17.36 11.89 -24.92
C LEU A 41 -17.69 11.28 -23.56
N LEU A 42 -18.93 11.43 -23.09
CA LEU A 42 -19.41 10.79 -21.87
C LEU A 42 -19.39 9.26 -22.00
N ASN A 43 -19.91 8.72 -23.11
CA ASN A 43 -19.85 7.28 -23.38
C ASN A 43 -18.41 6.75 -23.51
N ALA A 44 -17.50 7.55 -24.09
CA ALA A 44 -16.07 7.21 -24.15
C ALA A 44 -15.44 7.20 -22.75
N TYR A 45 -15.79 8.18 -21.90
CA TYR A 45 -15.36 8.22 -20.50
C TYR A 45 -15.84 6.99 -19.74
N ASP A 46 -17.12 6.63 -19.82
CA ASP A 46 -17.67 5.46 -19.11
C ASP A 46 -16.91 4.17 -19.46
N ARG A 47 -16.60 3.98 -20.76
CA ARG A 47 -15.84 2.82 -21.23
C ARG A 47 -14.42 2.81 -20.69
N VAL A 48 -13.71 3.93 -20.81
CA VAL A 48 -12.30 4.02 -20.38
C VAL A 48 -12.21 3.97 -18.86
N SER A 49 -13.16 4.57 -18.14
CA SER A 49 -13.29 4.50 -16.69
C SER A 49 -13.46 3.07 -16.22
N LEU A 50 -14.42 2.32 -16.80
CA LEU A 50 -14.62 0.91 -16.46
C LEU A 50 -13.34 0.07 -16.68
N MET A 51 -12.66 0.24 -17.82
CA MET A 51 -11.40 -0.46 -18.10
C MET A 51 -10.30 -0.09 -17.10
N SER A 52 -10.18 1.21 -16.79
CA SER A 52 -9.22 1.73 -15.82
C SER A 52 -9.47 1.15 -14.42
N THR A 53 -10.73 1.15 -13.96
CA THR A 53 -11.14 0.59 -12.68
C THR A 53 -10.79 -0.90 -12.57
N VAL A 54 -11.04 -1.69 -13.61
CA VAL A 54 -10.71 -3.12 -13.63
C VAL A 54 -9.20 -3.33 -13.51
N VAL A 55 -8.40 -2.63 -14.33
CA VAL A 55 -6.94 -2.74 -14.32
C VAL A 55 -6.35 -2.29 -12.97
N SER A 56 -6.80 -1.14 -12.45
CA SER A 56 -6.37 -0.61 -11.15
C SER A 56 -6.74 -1.55 -10.00
N SER A 57 -7.94 -2.15 -10.04
CA SER A 57 -8.39 -3.12 -9.02
C SER A 57 -7.54 -4.40 -9.05
N MET A 58 -7.26 -4.94 -10.24
CA MET A 58 -6.39 -6.11 -10.39
C MET A 58 -4.98 -5.83 -9.87
N ALA A 59 -4.41 -4.67 -10.22
CA ALA A 59 -3.10 -4.24 -9.73
C ALA A 59 -3.09 -4.10 -8.20
N LEU A 60 -4.13 -3.49 -7.62
CA LEU A 60 -4.26 -3.31 -6.17
C LEU A 60 -4.33 -4.67 -5.44
N VAL A 61 -5.16 -5.60 -5.93
CA VAL A 61 -5.29 -6.95 -5.35
C VAL A 61 -3.97 -7.70 -5.44
N ALA A 62 -3.30 -7.68 -6.60
CA ALA A 62 -2.00 -8.32 -6.76
C ALA A 62 -0.95 -7.73 -5.80
N THR A 63 -0.89 -6.39 -5.69
CA THR A 63 0.00 -5.68 -4.77
C THR A 63 -0.29 -6.07 -3.32
N GLY A 64 -1.57 -6.09 -2.92
CA GLY A 64 -2.01 -6.49 -1.60
C GLY A 64 -1.58 -7.92 -1.26
N VAL A 65 -1.86 -8.88 -2.13
CA VAL A 65 -1.50 -10.30 -1.92
C VAL A 65 0.02 -10.46 -1.76
N LEU A 66 0.83 -9.90 -2.66
CA LEU A 66 2.29 -10.01 -2.55
C LEU A 66 2.85 -9.26 -1.34
N TRP A 67 2.24 -8.14 -0.96
CA TRP A 67 2.58 -7.42 0.26
C TRP A 67 2.33 -8.28 1.49
N LEU A 68 1.15 -8.90 1.60
CA LEU A 68 0.77 -9.76 2.72
C LEU A 68 1.68 -11.00 2.81
N ILE A 69 1.96 -11.66 1.68
CA ILE A 69 2.89 -12.80 1.62
C ILE A 69 4.29 -12.37 2.09
N TRP A 70 4.80 -11.24 1.59
CA TRP A 70 6.09 -10.71 2.00
C TRP A 70 6.13 -10.38 3.49
N GLN A 71 5.10 -9.70 4.00
CA GLN A 71 5.04 -9.27 5.39
C GLN A 71 4.94 -10.46 6.35
N TYR A 72 4.16 -11.48 5.99
CA TYR A 72 4.07 -12.74 6.73
C TYR A 72 5.43 -13.44 6.80
N ARG A 73 6.12 -13.56 5.66
CA ARG A 73 7.46 -14.16 5.60
C ARG A 73 8.48 -13.39 6.42
N ALA A 74 8.44 -12.05 6.34
CA ALA A 74 9.30 -11.18 7.14
C ALA A 74 9.06 -11.38 8.64
N ALA A 75 7.80 -11.43 9.08
CA ALA A 75 7.44 -11.66 10.48
C ALA A 75 7.89 -13.03 10.99
N LYS A 76 7.80 -14.07 10.15
CA LYS A 76 8.27 -15.42 10.52
C LYS A 76 9.78 -15.47 10.78
N GLN A 77 10.58 -14.68 10.06
CA GLN A 77 12.05 -14.63 10.25
C GLN A 77 12.48 -13.98 11.57
N VAL A 78 11.63 -13.14 12.15
CA VAL A 78 11.92 -12.42 13.40
C VAL A 78 10.92 -12.77 14.49
N GLN A 79 10.37 -13.99 14.45
CA GLN A 79 9.40 -14.46 15.44
C GLN A 79 9.97 -14.31 16.86
N GLY A 80 9.16 -13.80 17.78
CA GLY A 80 9.57 -13.49 19.16
C GLY A 80 10.22 -12.10 19.33
N ARG A 81 10.47 -11.36 18.24
CA ARG A 81 11.02 -9.99 18.28
C ARG A 81 9.99 -8.91 17.92
N THR A 82 8.78 -9.32 17.54
CA THR A 82 7.64 -8.46 17.19
C THR A 82 6.57 -8.56 18.26
N ARG A 83 5.72 -7.53 18.41
CA ARG A 83 4.63 -7.56 19.41
C ARG A 83 3.55 -8.58 19.10
N ARG A 84 3.39 -8.94 17.81
CA ARG A 84 2.32 -9.80 17.31
C ARG A 84 2.87 -10.98 16.53
N SER A 85 2.06 -12.04 16.45
CA SER A 85 2.37 -13.23 15.66
C SER A 85 2.37 -12.94 14.15
N PRO A 86 3.06 -13.75 13.32
CA PRO A 86 3.05 -13.57 11.87
C PRO A 86 1.64 -13.54 11.25
N GLY A 87 0.69 -14.31 11.78
CA GLY A 87 -0.71 -14.28 11.32
C GLY A 87 -1.37 -12.92 11.50
N TRP A 88 -1.11 -12.24 12.62
CA TRP A 88 -1.63 -10.89 12.88
C TRP A 88 -1.01 -9.82 11.98
N HIS A 89 0.18 -10.05 11.40
CA HIS A 89 0.74 -9.15 10.39
C HIS A 89 -0.06 -9.17 9.08
N VAL A 90 -0.82 -10.24 8.82
CA VAL A 90 -1.73 -10.36 7.67
C VAL A 90 -3.14 -9.96 8.08
N GLY A 91 -3.68 -10.58 9.13
CA GLY A 91 -5.06 -10.39 9.57
C GLY A 91 -5.39 -8.95 9.94
N SER A 92 -4.41 -8.15 10.38
CA SER A 92 -4.63 -6.73 10.69
C SER A 92 -5.09 -5.89 9.50
N TRP A 93 -4.80 -6.30 8.27
CA TRP A 93 -5.22 -5.57 7.07
C TRP A 93 -6.67 -5.84 6.67
N LEU A 94 -7.21 -6.99 7.07
CA LEU A 94 -8.52 -7.47 6.62
C LEU A 94 -9.65 -7.06 7.57
N ILE A 95 -9.32 -6.68 8.80
CA ILE A 95 -10.30 -6.29 9.82
C ILE A 95 -10.43 -4.76 9.78
N PRO A 96 -11.59 -4.19 9.40
CA PRO A 96 -11.72 -2.75 9.09
C PRO A 96 -11.29 -1.81 10.22
N VAL A 97 -11.69 -2.09 11.46
CA VAL A 97 -11.33 -1.24 12.60
C VAL A 97 -9.83 -1.36 12.92
N VAL A 98 -9.29 -2.57 12.81
CA VAL A 98 -7.89 -2.86 13.15
C VAL A 98 -6.92 -2.32 12.09
N SER A 99 -7.36 -2.25 10.83
CA SER A 99 -6.54 -1.82 9.70
C SER A 99 -6.09 -0.36 9.80
N PHE A 100 -6.72 0.46 10.66
CA PHE A 100 -6.34 1.85 10.90
C PHE A 100 -5.03 2.03 11.70
N TRP A 101 -4.58 1.03 12.48
CA TRP A 101 -3.37 1.21 13.29
C TRP A 101 -2.48 -0.03 13.47
N PHE A 102 -3.01 -1.26 13.47
CA PHE A 102 -2.16 -2.45 13.63
C PHE A 102 -1.18 -2.67 12.47
N PRO A 103 -1.55 -2.46 11.19
CA PRO A 103 -0.59 -2.66 10.12
C PRO A 103 0.64 -1.77 10.23
N TYR A 104 0.45 -0.50 10.59
CA TYR A 104 1.55 0.42 10.88
C TYR A 104 2.45 -0.07 12.02
N GLN A 105 1.86 -0.52 13.13
CA GLN A 105 2.62 -1.06 14.26
C GLN A 105 3.40 -2.31 13.85
N ASN A 106 2.77 -3.22 13.11
CA ASN A 106 3.37 -4.47 12.64
C ASN A 106 4.57 -4.20 11.71
N ILE A 107 4.44 -3.25 10.79
CA ILE A 107 5.54 -2.81 9.91
C ILE A 107 6.65 -2.10 10.71
N SER A 108 6.30 -1.27 11.69
CA SER A 108 7.25 -0.61 12.58
C SER A 108 8.05 -1.60 13.42
N ASP A 109 7.39 -2.66 13.90
CA ASP A 109 8.02 -3.74 14.67
C ASP A 109 8.97 -4.56 13.78
N LEU A 110 8.59 -4.88 12.54
CA LEU A 110 9.50 -5.52 11.57
C LEU A 110 10.74 -4.68 11.32
N TRP A 111 10.59 -3.36 11.18
CA TRP A 111 11.72 -2.46 11.01
C TRP A 111 12.66 -2.50 12.23
N ARG A 112 12.12 -2.37 13.43
CA ARG A 112 12.90 -2.43 14.69
C ARG A 112 13.58 -3.76 14.89
N ALA A 113 12.96 -4.87 14.48
CA ALA A 113 13.54 -6.21 14.54
C ALA A 113 14.82 -6.34 13.69
N THR A 114 15.06 -5.43 12.74
CA THR A 114 16.33 -5.36 12.00
C THR A 114 17.47 -4.67 12.77
N GLY A 115 17.25 -4.29 14.04
CA GLY A 115 18.24 -3.60 14.88
C GLY A 115 18.39 -2.11 14.56
N ARG A 116 17.41 -1.50 13.87
CA ARG A 116 17.45 -0.10 13.44
C ARG A 116 16.35 0.71 14.13
N SER A 117 16.66 1.98 14.42
CA SER A 117 15.63 2.93 14.83
C SER A 117 14.61 3.14 13.71
N ARG A 118 13.36 3.38 14.10
CA ARG A 118 12.26 3.63 13.17
C ARG A 118 12.44 5.01 12.53
N PRO A 119 12.45 5.14 11.20
CA PRO A 119 12.54 6.45 10.57
C PRO A 119 11.26 7.26 10.77
N ALA A 120 11.40 8.58 10.91
CA ALA A 120 10.28 9.50 11.08
C ALA A 120 9.29 9.44 9.90
N TRP A 121 9.80 9.40 8.66
CA TRP A 121 8.98 9.36 7.43
C TRP A 121 8.01 8.16 7.34
N GLN A 122 8.20 7.11 8.14
CA GLN A 122 7.30 5.95 8.11
C GLN A 122 5.87 6.32 8.57
N ILE A 123 5.71 7.32 9.44
CA ILE A 123 4.37 7.81 9.80
C ILE A 123 3.71 8.55 8.63
N LEU A 124 4.50 9.30 7.85
CA LEU A 124 4.00 10.02 6.68
C LEU A 124 3.45 9.04 5.64
N TRP A 125 4.17 7.94 5.37
CA TRP A 125 3.66 6.85 4.52
C TRP A 125 2.29 6.35 4.99
N TRP A 126 2.16 6.10 6.30
CA TRP A 126 0.94 5.56 6.86
C TRP A 126 -0.23 6.54 6.74
N LEU A 127 0.00 7.82 7.05
CA LEU A 127 -1.00 8.86 6.93
C LEU A 127 -1.43 9.07 5.48
N LEU A 128 -0.48 9.08 4.54
CA LEU A 128 -0.81 9.16 3.10
C LEU A 128 -1.67 7.98 2.66
N TRP A 129 -1.34 6.76 3.10
CA TRP A 129 -2.10 5.56 2.75
C TRP A 129 -3.53 5.60 3.30
N ILE A 130 -3.72 5.95 4.58
CA ILE A 130 -5.04 6.07 5.21
C ILE A 130 -5.86 7.18 4.56
N SER A 131 -5.27 8.37 4.37
CA SER A 131 -5.96 9.51 3.76
C SER A 131 -6.36 9.21 2.31
N SER A 132 -5.48 8.56 1.54
CA SER A 132 -5.78 8.09 0.19
C SER A 132 -6.97 7.13 0.19
N GLY A 133 -6.93 6.09 1.02
CA GLY A 133 -8.03 5.11 1.11
C GLY A 133 -9.35 5.76 1.52
N THR A 134 -9.31 6.71 2.47
CA THR A 134 -10.50 7.43 2.92
C THR A 134 -11.11 8.28 1.81
N LEU A 135 -10.30 9.04 1.07
CA LEU A 135 -10.78 9.85 -0.05
C LEU A 135 -11.39 9.00 -1.17
N ILE A 136 -10.84 7.82 -1.43
CA ILE A 136 -11.35 6.90 -2.45
C ILE A 136 -12.66 6.24 -2.01
N GLN A 137 -12.79 5.93 -0.72
CA GLN A 137 -14.08 5.52 -0.15
C GLN A 137 -15.12 6.65 -0.25
N VAL A 138 -14.74 7.90 0.06
CA VAL A 138 -15.64 9.06 -0.09
C VAL A 138 -16.06 9.24 -1.55
N SER A 139 -15.12 9.21 -2.49
CA SER A 139 -15.39 9.22 -3.92
C SER A 139 -16.40 8.14 -4.32
N SER A 140 -16.18 6.90 -3.87
CA SER A 140 -17.08 5.78 -4.14
C SER A 140 -18.47 6.00 -3.56
N ILE A 141 -18.58 6.56 -2.34
CA ILE A 141 -19.88 6.88 -1.74
C ILE A 141 -20.60 7.95 -2.56
N ILE A 142 -19.92 9.03 -2.95
CA ILE A 142 -20.51 10.09 -3.78
C ILE A 142 -20.98 9.51 -5.11
N TYR A 143 -20.12 8.76 -5.80
CA TYR A 143 -20.42 8.13 -7.10
C TYR A 143 -21.67 7.23 -7.04
N ASN A 144 -21.75 6.35 -6.04
CA ASN A 144 -22.86 5.39 -5.92
C ASN A 144 -24.20 6.04 -5.54
N ASN A 145 -24.18 7.25 -4.99
CA ASN A 145 -25.38 8.00 -4.62
C ASN A 145 -25.61 9.21 -5.55
N ALA A 146 -24.88 9.30 -6.66
CA ALA A 146 -24.98 10.43 -7.57
C ALA A 146 -26.27 10.36 -8.39
N GLU A 147 -27.09 11.41 -8.33
CA GLU A 147 -28.34 11.56 -9.10
C GLU A 147 -28.19 12.60 -10.22
N VAL A 148 -27.17 13.46 -10.14
CA VAL A 148 -26.91 14.54 -11.11
C VAL A 148 -25.43 14.60 -11.49
N LEU A 149 -25.14 15.20 -12.64
CA LEU A 149 -23.79 15.26 -13.22
C LEU A 149 -22.78 16.00 -12.34
N GLU A 150 -23.18 17.01 -11.57
CA GLU A 150 -22.28 17.69 -10.65
C GLU A 150 -21.74 16.75 -9.57
N GLN A 151 -22.57 15.84 -9.07
CA GLN A 151 -22.16 14.87 -8.03
C GLN A 151 -21.18 13.84 -8.59
N PHE A 152 -21.36 13.41 -9.83
CA PHE A 152 -20.35 12.60 -10.52
C PHE A 152 -19.02 13.36 -10.61
N ARG A 153 -19.02 14.62 -11.01
CA ARG A 153 -17.80 15.45 -11.06
C ARG A 153 -17.14 15.60 -9.69
N ASP A 154 -17.91 15.78 -8.62
CA ASP A 154 -17.38 15.86 -7.25
C ASP A 154 -16.74 14.54 -6.81
N SER A 155 -17.32 13.40 -7.20
CA SER A 155 -16.72 12.08 -6.96
C SER A 155 -15.36 11.93 -7.65
N MET A 156 -15.20 12.47 -8.87
CA MET A 156 -13.94 12.44 -9.62
C MET A 156 -12.87 13.30 -8.94
N TRP A 157 -13.22 14.48 -8.42
CA TRP A 157 -12.27 15.31 -7.65
C TRP A 157 -11.79 14.62 -6.37
N ALA A 158 -12.69 13.96 -5.63
CA ALA A 158 -12.33 13.15 -4.47
C ALA A 158 -11.42 11.97 -4.86
N SER A 159 -11.70 11.32 -6.00
CA SER A 159 -10.88 10.24 -6.59
C SER A 159 -9.46 10.74 -6.88
N ILE A 160 -9.31 11.84 -7.63
CA ILE A 160 -8.02 12.45 -7.97
C ILE A 160 -7.22 12.79 -6.71
N ALA A 161 -7.84 13.43 -5.71
CA ALA A 161 -7.17 13.77 -4.47
C ALA A 161 -6.65 12.50 -3.76
N GLY A 162 -7.44 11.44 -3.71
CA GLY A 162 -7.04 10.15 -3.16
C GLY A 162 -5.90 9.47 -3.92
N GLU A 163 -5.92 9.53 -5.25
CA GLU A 163 -4.87 8.95 -6.11
C GLU A 163 -3.55 9.73 -6.00
N VAL A 164 -3.58 11.06 -5.89
CA VAL A 164 -2.38 11.88 -5.65
C VAL A 164 -1.69 11.48 -4.35
N LEU A 165 -2.46 11.30 -3.27
CA LEU A 165 -1.91 10.81 -2.00
C LEU A 165 -1.36 9.38 -2.13
N ARG A 166 -2.01 8.52 -2.93
CA ARG A 166 -1.53 7.17 -3.20
C ARG A 166 -0.18 7.17 -3.91
N VAL A 167 -0.06 7.95 -4.99
CA VAL A 167 1.19 8.11 -5.75
C VAL A 167 2.31 8.62 -4.83
N ALA A 168 2.03 9.58 -3.96
CA ALA A 168 2.99 10.08 -2.97
C ALA A 168 3.39 9.01 -1.93
N ALA A 169 2.51 8.07 -1.60
CA ALA A 169 2.80 6.99 -0.66
C ALA A 169 3.70 5.88 -1.26
N VAL A 170 3.65 5.65 -2.58
CA VAL A 170 4.41 4.60 -3.28
C VAL A 170 5.92 4.60 -2.97
N PRO A 171 6.67 5.73 -3.09
CA PRO A 171 8.11 5.73 -2.80
C PRO A 171 8.41 5.37 -1.35
N LEU A 172 7.57 5.82 -0.41
CA LEU A 172 7.76 5.51 1.01
C LEU A 172 7.45 4.03 1.31
N ALA A 173 6.39 3.48 0.71
CA ALA A 173 6.06 2.06 0.79
C ALA A 173 7.22 1.20 0.25
N TRP A 174 7.80 1.62 -0.86
CA TRP A 174 8.97 0.96 -1.45
C TRP A 174 10.19 1.03 -0.52
N MET A 175 10.43 2.18 0.14
CA MET A 175 11.50 2.33 1.14
C MET A 175 11.28 1.41 2.35
N VAL A 176 10.03 1.23 2.80
CA VAL A 176 9.67 0.27 3.88
C VAL A 176 10.10 -1.14 3.47
N VAL A 177 9.60 -1.61 2.32
CA VAL A 177 9.87 -2.98 1.84
C VAL A 177 11.36 -3.21 1.64
N ARG A 178 12.04 -2.26 0.98
CA ARG A 178 13.49 -2.33 0.71
C ARG A 178 14.31 -2.29 2.00
N GLY A 179 13.95 -1.42 2.95
CA GLY A 179 14.65 -1.25 4.21
C GLY A 179 14.57 -2.48 5.10
N ILE A 180 13.37 -3.05 5.26
CA ILE A 180 13.13 -4.28 6.03
C ILE A 180 13.81 -5.46 5.34
N THR A 181 13.58 -5.66 4.04
CA THR A 181 14.17 -6.80 3.30
C THR A 181 15.70 -6.79 3.41
N ARG A 182 16.34 -5.62 3.21
CA ARG A 182 17.80 -5.49 3.37
C ARG A 182 18.27 -5.70 4.80
N GLY A 183 17.48 -5.28 5.78
CA GLY A 183 17.79 -5.49 7.20
C GLY A 183 17.78 -6.97 7.57
N LEU A 184 16.75 -7.70 7.11
CA LEU A 184 16.61 -9.13 7.35
C LEU A 184 17.71 -9.95 6.68
N SER A 185 18.04 -9.65 5.40
CA SER A 185 19.11 -10.36 4.69
C SER A 185 20.50 -10.20 5.34
N ARG A 186 20.75 -9.07 6.01
CA ARG A 186 22.00 -8.85 6.75
C ARG A 186 22.03 -9.61 8.08
N GLY A 187 20.89 -9.69 8.78
CA GLY A 187 20.78 -10.38 10.06
C GLY A 187 20.96 -11.89 9.96
N THR A 188 20.55 -12.51 8.84
CA THR A 188 20.76 -13.93 8.57
C THR A 188 22.21 -14.31 8.25
N ALA A 189 23.09 -13.34 7.98
CA ALA A 189 24.48 -13.58 7.61
C ALA A 189 25.48 -13.60 8.78
N LEU A 190 25.04 -13.24 10.01
CA LEU A 190 25.89 -13.36 11.19
C LEU A 190 25.96 -14.84 11.59
N PRO A 191 27.16 -15.45 11.69
CA PRO A 191 27.29 -16.85 12.08
C PRO A 191 26.67 -17.05 13.47
N ALA A 192 25.94 -18.16 13.64
CA ALA A 192 25.46 -18.59 14.94
C ALA A 192 26.63 -18.50 15.94
N PRO A 193 26.44 -17.91 17.14
CA PRO A 193 27.53 -17.81 18.11
C PRO A 193 28.16 -19.19 18.24
N ALA A 194 29.48 -19.24 18.04
CA ALA A 194 30.25 -20.46 18.14
C ALA A 194 29.81 -21.16 19.43
N ARG A 195 29.13 -22.30 19.26
CA ARG A 195 28.77 -23.17 20.37
C ARG A 195 30.13 -23.49 20.97
N TRP A 196 30.44 -22.88 22.11
CA TRP A 196 31.60 -23.24 22.89
C TRP A 196 31.36 -24.69 23.29
N ASN A 197 31.87 -25.60 22.49
CA ASN A 197 32.05 -26.98 22.89
C ASN A 197 33.01 -26.86 24.06
N ALA A 198 32.47 -26.98 25.27
CA ALA A 198 33.27 -27.12 26.46
C ALA A 198 34.20 -28.31 26.21
N ASP A 199 35.47 -28.02 26.06
CA ASP A 199 36.53 -29.00 25.86
C ASP A 199 36.53 -29.94 27.08
N PRO A 200 36.24 -31.25 26.96
CA PRO A 200 36.15 -32.14 28.13
C PRO A 200 37.51 -32.45 28.80
N GLY A 201 38.58 -31.74 28.44
CA GLY A 201 39.95 -32.23 28.58
C GLY A 201 40.87 -31.45 29.52
N LEU A 202 40.37 -30.60 30.42
CA LEU A 202 41.26 -29.99 31.42
C LEU A 202 41.68 -31.02 32.48
N PRO A 203 42.99 -31.34 32.61
CA PRO A 203 43.45 -32.21 33.69
C PRO A 203 43.28 -31.47 35.01
N LEU A 204 42.51 -32.05 35.93
CA LEU A 204 42.52 -31.63 37.32
C LEU A 204 43.91 -31.93 37.87
N GLY A 205 44.67 -30.87 38.15
CA GLY A 205 45.96 -30.97 38.80
C GLY A 205 45.84 -31.65 40.17
N ARG A 206 46.75 -32.59 40.41
CA ARG A 206 47.51 -32.78 41.64
C ARG A 206 48.63 -33.79 41.40
#